data_AF-A0A5S3SF24-F1
#
_entry.id   AF-A0A5S3SF24-F1
#
_cell.length_a   1.000
_cell.length_b   1.000
_cell.length_c   1.000
_cell.angle_alpha   90.00
_cell.angle_beta   90.00
_cell.angle_gamma   90.00
#
_symmetry.space_group_name_H-M   'P 1'
#
loop_
_entity.id
_entity.type
_entity.pdbx_description
1 polymer ?
#
loop_
_entity_poly.entity_id
_entity_poly.type
_entity_poly.pdbx_seq_one_letter_code
_entity_poly.pdbx_strand_id
1 'polypeptide(L)'
;MEYRVVSELDSIIFEIRDGISEVAEDFDSETKDLVSFLGVNDEHEYHSVMDSFILLEDTQLAKNEFCKVDFINESFGRLYLMFYGVLNSCYMQQQAILVISKKLNIEQNISEIKGVEVVAYRNDFSAHSPNRGRGKSEHSFMLDRLAMRQAKVKGYTANHETGDVFREANINSLISEWDLVLERQLALIAEKLLNKKHNNTP
;
A
#
# COMPACT_ATOMS: atom_id res chain seq x y z
N MET A 1 16.81 -17.24 17.45
CA MET A 1 15.41 -16.82 17.64
C MET A 1 15.45 -15.31 17.78
N GLU A 2 15.49 -14.60 16.64
CA GLU A 2 15.50 -13.13 16.64
C GLU A 2 14.07 -12.66 16.89
N TYR A 3 13.89 -11.85 17.93
CA TYR A 3 12.66 -11.11 18.15
C TYR A 3 12.46 -10.19 16.94
N ARG A 4 11.44 -10.45 16.12
CA ARG A 4 10.96 -9.48 15.12
C ARG A 4 10.58 -8.22 15.90
N VAL A 5 11.29 -7.12 15.66
CA VAL A 5 10.71 -5.80 15.92
C VAL A 5 9.52 -5.71 14.97
N VAL A 6 8.31 -5.85 15.52
CA VAL A 6 7.06 -5.63 14.79
C VAL A 6 7.11 -4.16 14.37
N SER A 7 6.99 -3.88 13.07
CA SER A 7 6.98 -2.50 12.62
C SER A 7 5.75 -1.78 13.19
N GLU A 8 5.85 -0.48 13.43
CA GLU A 8 4.72 0.32 13.95
C GLU A 8 3.46 0.14 13.09
N LEU A 9 3.64 0.05 11.77
CA LEU A 9 2.61 -0.32 10.80
C LEU A 9 1.93 -1.66 11.11
N ASP A 10 2.72 -2.70 11.35
CA ASP A 10 2.17 -4.04 11.64
C ASP A 10 1.39 -4.03 12.97
N SER A 11 1.82 -3.22 13.95
CA SER A 11 1.09 -3.03 15.22
C SER A 11 -0.26 -2.35 14.99
N ILE A 12 -0.29 -1.24 14.26
CA ILE A 12 -1.54 -0.49 14.01
C ILE A 12 -2.53 -1.34 13.19
N ILE A 13 -2.05 -2.06 12.17
CA ILE A 13 -2.88 -2.97 11.38
C ILE A 13 -3.48 -4.06 12.28
N PHE A 14 -2.66 -4.66 13.15
CA PHE A 14 -3.10 -5.66 14.10
C PHE A 14 -4.17 -5.11 15.06
N GLU A 15 -3.95 -3.94 15.66
CA GLU A 15 -4.89 -3.31 16.59
C GLU A 15 -6.24 -2.98 15.93
N ILE A 16 -6.24 -2.47 14.70
CA ILE A 16 -7.47 -2.22 13.94
C ILE A 16 -8.23 -3.54 13.73
N ARG A 17 -7.51 -4.60 13.34
CA ARG A 17 -8.12 -5.91 13.11
C ARG A 17 -8.66 -6.54 14.37
N ASP A 18 -7.89 -6.51 15.44
CA ASP A 18 -8.30 -7.02 16.75
C ASP A 18 -9.59 -6.33 17.21
N GLY A 19 -9.64 -4.99 17.10
CA GLY A 19 -10.86 -4.24 17.42
C GLY A 19 -12.07 -4.58 16.55
N ILE A 20 -11.88 -4.98 15.29
CA ILE A 20 -12.98 -5.47 14.45
C ILE A 20 -13.38 -6.89 14.84
N SER A 21 -12.41 -7.77 15.11
CA SER A 21 -12.63 -9.17 15.48
C SER A 21 -13.34 -9.30 16.81
N GLU A 22 -12.98 -8.51 17.83
CA GLU A 22 -13.68 -8.51 19.12
C GLU A 22 -15.18 -8.22 18.95
N VAL A 23 -15.55 -7.25 18.10
CA VAL A 23 -16.96 -6.94 17.83
C VAL A 23 -17.67 -8.07 17.09
N ALA A 24 -16.95 -8.78 16.22
CA ALA A 24 -17.47 -9.95 15.52
C ALA A 24 -17.62 -11.17 16.45
N GLU A 25 -16.74 -11.33 17.45
CA GLU A 25 -16.73 -12.45 18.40
C GLU A 25 -17.68 -12.23 19.60
N ASP A 26 -17.88 -10.99 20.05
CA ASP A 26 -18.67 -10.69 21.25
C ASP A 26 -20.18 -10.91 21.09
N PHE A 27 -20.67 -11.12 19.88
CA PHE A 27 -22.09 -11.37 19.67
C PHE A 27 -22.29 -12.40 18.56
N ASP A 28 -23.45 -13.05 18.61
CA ASP A 28 -24.19 -13.58 17.48
C ASP A 28 -24.49 -12.43 16.48
N SER A 29 -23.45 -11.67 16.10
CA SER A 29 -23.53 -10.31 15.56
C SER A 29 -24.12 -10.39 14.18
N GLU A 30 -25.31 -9.82 14.02
CA GLU A 30 -25.83 -9.60 12.68
C GLU A 30 -24.90 -8.60 11.99
N THR A 31 -24.76 -8.69 10.66
CA THR A 31 -23.95 -7.75 9.87
C THR A 31 -24.23 -6.28 10.19
N LYS A 32 -25.43 -5.96 10.68
CA LYS A 32 -25.84 -4.63 11.17
C LYS A 32 -24.98 -4.09 12.31
N ASP A 33 -24.55 -4.93 13.25
CA ASP A 33 -23.73 -4.50 14.38
C ASP A 33 -22.33 -4.09 13.89
N LEU A 34 -21.79 -4.83 12.93
CA LEU A 34 -20.51 -4.55 12.28
C LEU A 34 -20.57 -3.30 11.39
N VAL A 35 -21.67 -3.10 10.66
CA VAL A 35 -21.97 -1.88 9.90
C VAL A 35 -22.00 -0.67 10.84
N SER A 36 -22.69 -0.79 11.98
CA SER A 36 -22.81 0.25 13.00
C SER A 36 -21.45 0.58 13.65
N PHE A 37 -20.67 -0.45 13.97
CA PHE A 37 -19.34 -0.29 14.58
C PHE A 37 -18.41 0.53 13.68
N LEU A 38 -18.25 0.14 12.41
CA LEU A 38 -17.46 0.92 11.45
C LEU A 38 -18.08 2.31 11.22
N GLY A 39 -19.40 2.44 11.38
CA GLY A 39 -20.16 3.66 11.12
C GLY A 39 -20.26 3.94 9.63
N VAL A 40 -20.50 2.88 8.85
CA VAL A 40 -20.77 2.92 7.41
C VAL A 40 -22.27 2.78 7.14
N ASN A 41 -22.70 3.06 5.91
CA ASN A 41 -24.14 3.17 5.62
C ASN A 41 -24.86 1.82 5.49
N ASP A 42 -24.16 0.81 4.97
CA ASP A 42 -24.75 -0.49 4.64
C ASP A 42 -23.69 -1.61 4.63
N GLU A 43 -24.14 -2.85 4.44
CA GLU A 43 -23.28 -4.03 4.36
C GLU A 43 -22.31 -3.98 3.19
N HIS A 44 -22.69 -3.32 2.08
CA HIS A 44 -21.81 -3.19 0.92
C HIS A 44 -20.61 -2.30 1.23
N GLU A 45 -20.83 -1.18 1.93
CA GLU A 45 -19.74 -0.33 2.42
C GLU A 45 -18.88 -1.03 3.47
N TYR A 46 -19.50 -1.80 4.37
CA TYR A 46 -18.79 -2.64 5.33
C TYR A 46 -17.84 -3.62 4.63
N HIS A 47 -18.35 -4.43 3.68
CA HIS A 47 -17.52 -5.37 2.94
C HIS A 47 -16.41 -4.68 2.16
N SER A 48 -16.68 -3.52 1.54
CA SER A 48 -15.66 -2.74 0.84
C SER A 48 -14.53 -2.27 1.77
N VAL A 49 -14.83 -1.93 3.02
CA VAL A 49 -13.83 -1.57 4.02
C VAL A 49 -13.04 -2.81 4.47
N MET A 50 -13.73 -3.93 4.72
CA MET A 50 -13.08 -5.19 5.12
C MET A 50 -12.13 -5.74 4.05
N ASP A 51 -12.57 -5.76 2.80
CA ASP A 51 -11.73 -6.17 1.66
C ASP A 51 -10.47 -5.29 1.55
N SER A 52 -10.60 -4.00 1.87
CA SER A 52 -9.47 -3.07 1.88
C SER A 52 -8.49 -3.36 3.02
N PHE A 53 -8.97 -3.75 4.21
CA PHE A 53 -8.10 -4.17 5.31
C PHE A 53 -7.37 -5.49 5.02
N ILE A 54 -8.08 -6.48 4.49
CA ILE A 54 -7.46 -7.74 4.03
C ILE A 54 -6.36 -7.44 3.01
N LEU A 55 -6.65 -6.56 2.05
CA LEU A 55 -5.68 -6.18 1.05
C LEU A 55 -4.45 -5.47 1.67
N LEU A 56 -4.64 -4.61 2.68
CA LEU A 56 -3.53 -3.97 3.40
C LEU A 56 -2.63 -5.01 4.07
N GLU A 57 -3.19 -6.02 4.71
CA GLU A 57 -2.43 -7.10 5.35
C GLU A 57 -1.65 -7.95 4.36
N ASP A 58 -2.30 -8.42 3.30
CA ASP A 58 -1.65 -9.27 2.28
C ASP A 58 -0.47 -8.53 1.64
N THR A 59 -0.66 -7.24 1.35
CA THR A 59 0.37 -6.40 0.73
C THR A 59 1.45 -5.99 1.72
N GLN A 60 1.12 -5.81 3.00
CA GLN A 60 2.10 -5.56 4.06
C GLN A 60 2.98 -6.80 4.30
N LEU A 61 2.38 -7.99 4.30
CA LEU A 61 3.11 -9.26 4.37
C LEU A 61 4.10 -9.39 3.20
N ALA A 62 3.65 -9.13 1.97
CA ALA A 62 4.51 -9.16 0.79
C ALA A 62 5.67 -8.17 0.87
N LYS A 63 5.40 -6.94 1.33
CA LYS A 63 6.43 -5.90 1.54
C LYS A 63 7.44 -6.29 2.60
N ASN A 64 6.98 -6.85 3.72
CA ASN A 64 7.85 -7.36 4.79
C ASN A 64 8.77 -8.50 4.31
N GLU A 65 8.30 -9.38 3.42
CA GLU A 65 9.17 -10.40 2.80
C GLU A 65 10.17 -9.80 1.81
N PHE A 66 9.76 -8.79 1.03
CA PHE A 66 10.67 -8.09 0.12
C PHE A 66 11.85 -7.45 0.85
N CYS A 67 11.62 -6.83 2.01
CA CYS A 67 12.67 -6.16 2.79
C CYS A 67 13.78 -7.10 3.31
N LYS A 68 13.58 -8.43 3.22
CA LYS A 68 14.57 -9.44 3.65
C LYS A 68 15.40 -10.00 2.50
N VAL A 69 15.11 -9.59 1.27
CA VAL A 69 15.73 -10.15 0.07
C VAL A 69 17.19 -9.73 -0.03
N ASP A 70 18.06 -10.70 -0.30
CA ASP A 70 19.43 -10.44 -0.77
C ASP A 70 19.44 -10.25 -2.29
N PHE A 71 19.52 -9.00 -2.74
CA PHE A 71 19.48 -8.70 -4.17
C PHE A 71 20.72 -9.19 -4.94
N ILE A 72 21.85 -9.40 -4.27
CA ILE A 72 23.14 -9.66 -4.93
C ILE A 72 23.15 -11.03 -5.56
N ASN A 73 22.55 -12.03 -4.92
CA ASN A 73 22.63 -13.43 -5.34
C ASN A 73 21.37 -13.92 -6.08
N GLU A 74 20.32 -13.11 -6.13
CA GLU A 74 19.07 -13.50 -6.76
C GLU A 74 19.13 -13.50 -8.30
N SER A 75 18.31 -14.35 -8.93
CA SER A 75 18.19 -14.37 -10.40
C SER A 75 17.48 -13.10 -10.90
N PHE A 76 17.82 -12.61 -12.10
CA PHE A 76 17.14 -11.42 -12.63
C PHE A 76 15.62 -11.61 -12.79
N GLY A 77 15.16 -12.80 -13.16
CA GLY A 77 13.73 -13.08 -13.25
C GLY A 77 13.04 -12.96 -11.89
N ARG A 78 13.66 -13.48 -10.83
CA ARG A 78 13.14 -13.36 -9.46
C ARG A 78 13.21 -11.92 -8.95
N LEU A 79 14.32 -11.21 -9.15
CA LEU A 79 14.44 -9.78 -8.83
C LEU A 79 13.33 -8.97 -9.49
N TYR A 80 13.09 -9.24 -10.77
CA TYR A 80 12.07 -8.56 -11.54
C TYR A 80 10.67 -8.80 -10.96
N LEU A 81 10.31 -10.06 -10.66
CA LEU A 81 9.03 -10.39 -10.00
C LEU A 81 8.89 -9.73 -8.63
N MET A 82 9.95 -9.72 -7.83
CA MET A 82 9.95 -9.13 -6.48
C MET A 82 9.77 -7.61 -6.52
N PHE A 83 10.49 -6.91 -7.41
CA PHE A 83 10.34 -5.47 -7.61
C PHE A 83 8.94 -5.13 -8.13
N TYR A 84 8.40 -5.93 -9.06
CA TYR A 84 7.02 -5.82 -9.52
C TYR A 84 6.01 -5.96 -8.39
N GLY A 85 6.22 -6.98 -7.56
CA GLY A 85 5.36 -7.31 -6.43
C GLY A 85 5.32 -6.13 -5.47
N VAL A 86 6.47 -5.69 -4.95
CA VAL A 86 6.51 -4.66 -3.90
C VAL A 86 6.00 -3.29 -4.38
N LEU A 87 6.28 -2.91 -5.63
CA LEU A 87 5.76 -1.68 -6.21
C LEU A 87 4.23 -1.74 -6.37
N ASN A 88 3.68 -2.89 -6.80
CA ASN A 88 2.23 -3.09 -6.83
C ASN A 88 1.63 -3.16 -5.42
N SER A 89 2.30 -3.77 -4.45
CA SER A 89 1.86 -3.80 -3.05
C SER A 89 1.67 -2.38 -2.52
N CYS A 90 2.65 -1.48 -2.69
CA CYS A 90 2.53 -0.08 -2.26
C CYS A 90 1.35 0.63 -2.95
N TYR A 91 1.14 0.39 -4.25
CA TYR A 91 -0.01 0.94 -4.97
C TYR A 91 -1.35 0.40 -4.43
N MET A 92 -1.45 -0.89 -4.15
CA MET A 92 -2.64 -1.51 -3.59
C MET A 92 -2.94 -1.02 -2.18
N GLN A 93 -1.92 -0.81 -1.34
CA GLN A 93 -2.04 -0.16 -0.04
C GLN A 93 -2.59 1.28 -0.18
N GLN A 94 -2.09 2.04 -1.16
CA GLN A 94 -2.62 3.38 -1.47
C GLN A 94 -4.11 3.33 -1.83
N GLN A 95 -4.53 2.40 -2.70
CA GLN A 95 -5.93 2.28 -3.07
C GLN A 95 -6.81 1.88 -1.88
N ALA A 96 -6.36 0.94 -1.05
CA ALA A 96 -7.08 0.51 0.14
C ALA A 96 -7.32 1.68 1.13
N ILE A 97 -6.28 2.48 1.42
CA ILE A 97 -6.42 3.65 2.29
C ILE A 97 -7.41 4.68 1.72
N LEU A 98 -7.37 4.94 0.41
CA LEU A 98 -8.32 5.87 -0.22
C LEU A 98 -9.77 5.37 -0.12
N VAL A 99 -9.99 4.06 -0.24
CA VAL A 99 -11.33 3.45 -0.09
C VAL A 99 -11.80 3.54 1.35
N ILE A 100 -10.99 3.09 2.30
CA ILE A 100 -11.31 3.10 3.75
C ILE A 100 -11.66 4.52 4.18
N SER A 101 -10.83 5.49 3.82
CA SER A 101 -10.99 6.87 4.29
C SER A 101 -12.22 7.53 3.70
N LYS A 102 -12.53 7.25 2.43
CA LYS A 102 -13.77 7.69 1.80
C LYS A 102 -15.00 7.10 2.50
N LYS A 103 -14.98 5.80 2.80
CA LYS A 103 -16.13 5.08 3.37
C LYS A 103 -16.36 5.40 4.84
N LEU A 104 -15.29 5.60 5.61
CA LEU A 104 -15.34 5.98 7.02
C LEU A 104 -15.46 7.50 7.24
N ASN A 105 -15.54 8.30 6.17
CA ASN A 105 -15.55 9.76 6.20
C ASN A 105 -14.39 10.35 7.04
N ILE A 106 -13.18 9.83 6.82
CA ILE A 106 -11.96 10.31 7.46
C ILE A 106 -11.37 11.41 6.59
N GLU A 107 -11.19 12.60 7.16
CA GLU A 107 -10.51 13.71 6.48
C GLU A 107 -9.02 13.39 6.38
N GLN A 108 -8.53 13.26 5.16
CA GLN A 108 -7.14 12.94 4.87
C GLN A 108 -6.55 13.89 3.84
N ASN A 109 -5.23 14.03 3.88
CA ASN A 109 -4.50 14.73 2.84
C ASN A 109 -4.38 13.84 1.58
N ILE A 110 -5.42 13.88 0.73
CA ILE A 110 -5.47 13.10 -0.51
C ILE A 110 -4.28 13.39 -1.45
N SER A 111 -3.76 14.62 -1.42
CA SER A 111 -2.61 15.01 -2.25
C SER A 111 -1.32 14.31 -1.79
N GLU A 112 -1.13 14.17 -0.48
CA GLU A 112 -0.01 13.43 0.11
C GLU A 112 -0.10 11.94 -0.26
N ILE A 113 -1.27 11.32 -0.09
CA ILE A 113 -1.49 9.90 -0.38
C ILE A 113 -1.22 9.59 -1.86
N LYS A 114 -1.75 10.42 -2.77
CA LYS A 114 -1.60 10.21 -4.22
C LYS A 114 -0.26 10.65 -4.77
N GLY A 115 0.46 11.53 -4.07
CA GLY A 115 1.70 12.16 -4.51
C GLY A 115 2.98 11.35 -4.28
N VAL A 116 2.89 10.14 -3.74
CA VAL A 116 4.06 9.34 -3.37
C VAL A 116 4.82 8.80 -4.58
N GLU A 117 6.15 8.90 -4.53
CA GLU A 117 7.01 8.52 -5.67
C GLU A 117 6.95 7.03 -5.99
N VAL A 118 6.76 6.16 -4.99
CA VAL A 118 6.71 4.70 -5.21
C VAL A 118 5.64 4.32 -6.24
N VAL A 119 4.50 5.03 -6.28
CA VAL A 119 3.44 4.80 -7.27
C VAL A 119 3.80 5.35 -8.64
N ALA A 120 4.54 6.46 -8.71
CA ALA A 120 5.09 6.94 -9.97
C ALA A 120 6.08 5.92 -10.57
N TYR A 121 7.01 5.40 -9.77
CA TYR A 121 7.94 4.34 -10.18
C TYR A 121 7.22 3.04 -10.55
N ARG A 122 6.19 2.65 -9.80
CA ARG A 122 5.31 1.54 -10.16
C ARG A 122 4.70 1.76 -11.54
N ASN A 123 4.19 2.94 -11.82
CA ASN A 123 3.55 3.20 -13.10
C ASN A 123 4.59 3.26 -14.23
N ASP A 124 5.80 3.78 -13.98
CA ASP A 124 6.85 3.91 -14.98
C ASP A 124 7.38 2.51 -15.35
N PHE A 125 7.73 1.72 -14.34
CA PHE A 125 8.45 0.46 -14.52
C PHE A 125 7.61 -0.79 -14.29
N SER A 126 6.66 -0.78 -13.37
CA SER A 126 5.88 -1.97 -12.98
C SER A 126 4.46 -2.07 -13.52
N ALA A 127 4.02 -1.09 -14.31
CA ALA A 127 2.83 -1.23 -15.13
C ALA A 127 3.15 -1.85 -16.51
N HIS A 128 4.43 -1.78 -16.93
CA HIS A 128 4.93 -2.11 -18.28
C HIS A 128 3.95 -1.81 -19.41
N SER A 129 3.32 -0.63 -19.36
CA SER A 129 2.53 -0.19 -20.50
C SER A 129 3.50 0.14 -21.64
N PRO A 130 3.42 -0.56 -22.79
CA PRO A 130 4.25 -0.23 -23.96
C PRO A 130 3.87 1.14 -24.58
N ASN A 131 2.77 1.74 -24.09
CA ASN A 131 2.09 2.90 -24.63
C ASN A 131 1.57 3.82 -23.51
N ARG A 132 2.39 4.07 -22.48
CA ARG A 132 2.00 4.98 -21.41
C ARG A 132 1.78 6.38 -21.98
N GLY A 133 0.66 7.02 -21.62
CA GLY A 133 0.21 8.27 -22.22
C GLY A 133 -0.92 8.03 -23.20
N ARG A 134 -1.23 9.00 -24.08
CA ARG A 134 -2.22 8.83 -25.15
C ARG A 134 -1.74 9.52 -26.42
N GLY A 135 -1.82 8.82 -27.55
CA GLY A 135 -1.48 9.41 -28.85
C GLY A 135 0.01 9.77 -28.95
N LYS A 136 0.33 11.03 -29.20
CA LYS A 136 1.73 11.48 -29.38
C LYS A 136 2.57 11.46 -28.10
N SER A 137 1.95 11.30 -26.93
CA SER A 137 2.64 11.21 -25.65
C SER A 137 2.92 9.76 -25.23
N GLU A 138 2.68 8.78 -26.11
CA GLU A 138 2.89 7.35 -25.83
C GLU A 138 4.37 7.02 -25.68
N HIS A 139 4.74 6.43 -24.54
CA HIS A 139 6.11 6.05 -24.22
C HIS A 139 6.15 4.79 -23.34
N SER A 140 7.35 4.21 -23.21
CA SER A 140 7.60 3.08 -22.33
C SER A 140 8.97 3.23 -21.68
N PHE A 141 9.06 2.92 -20.38
CA PHE A 141 10.32 2.91 -19.67
C PHE A 141 11.00 1.54 -19.77
N MET A 142 12.28 1.57 -20.12
CA MET A 142 13.16 0.41 -20.10
C MET A 142 13.87 0.35 -18.77
N LEU A 143 13.62 -0.72 -18.00
CA LEU A 143 14.26 -0.97 -16.71
C LEU A 143 15.67 -1.55 -16.90
N ASP A 144 16.65 -0.96 -16.22
CA ASP A 144 18.00 -1.50 -16.07
C ASP A 144 17.98 -2.64 -15.03
N ARG A 145 18.05 -3.88 -15.52
CA ARG A 145 18.01 -5.08 -14.67
C ARG A 145 19.26 -5.24 -13.80
N LEU A 146 20.40 -4.67 -14.18
CA LEU A 146 21.61 -4.73 -13.37
C LEU A 146 21.49 -3.86 -12.12
N ALA A 147 20.79 -2.73 -12.24
CA ALA A 147 20.54 -1.81 -11.13
C ALA A 147 19.72 -2.46 -9.99
N MET A 148 18.87 -3.45 -10.29
CA MET A 148 18.08 -4.16 -9.26
C MET A 148 18.97 -4.87 -8.23
N ARG A 149 20.16 -5.35 -8.62
CA ARG A 149 21.12 -5.95 -7.67
C ARG A 149 21.64 -4.97 -6.62
N GLN A 150 21.50 -3.67 -6.89
CA GLN A 150 21.91 -2.57 -6.02
C GLN A 150 20.71 -1.95 -5.29
N ALA A 151 19.58 -2.66 -5.21
CA ALA A 151 18.33 -2.13 -4.67
C ALA A 151 17.82 -0.88 -5.41
N LYS A 152 18.04 -0.77 -6.73
CA LYS A 152 17.63 0.39 -7.52
C LYS A 152 16.55 0.08 -8.54
N VAL A 153 15.58 0.98 -8.64
CA VAL A 153 14.67 1.07 -9.79
C VAL A 153 15.22 2.15 -10.70
N LYS A 154 15.87 1.73 -11.79
CA LYS A 154 16.57 2.63 -12.69
C LYS A 154 16.20 2.33 -14.13
N GLY A 155 16.03 3.36 -14.94
CA GLY A 155 15.83 3.19 -16.36
C GLY A 155 15.53 4.49 -17.07
N TYR A 156 15.10 4.37 -18.32
CA TYR A 156 14.82 5.54 -19.15
C TYR A 156 13.74 5.25 -20.19
N THR A 157 13.18 6.32 -20.73
CA THR A 157 12.39 6.30 -21.97
C THR A 157 12.96 7.32 -22.94
N ALA A 158 13.01 6.95 -24.22
CA ALA A 158 13.51 7.82 -25.30
C ALA A 158 12.37 8.43 -26.15
N ASN A 159 11.12 8.01 -25.91
CA ASN A 159 9.95 8.38 -26.71
C ASN A 159 8.97 9.28 -25.93
N HIS A 160 9.45 9.99 -24.91
CA HIS A 160 8.61 10.95 -24.19
C HIS A 160 8.49 12.27 -24.97
N GLU A 161 7.39 13.00 -24.78
CA GLU A 161 7.12 14.26 -25.49
C GLU A 161 8.18 15.36 -25.22
N THR A 162 8.90 15.24 -24.11
CA THR A 162 9.99 16.13 -23.69
C THR A 162 11.39 15.60 -24.04
N GLY A 163 11.49 14.52 -24.83
CA GLY A 163 12.75 13.85 -25.17
C GLY A 163 13.10 12.71 -24.20
N ASP A 164 14.39 12.49 -23.97
CA ASP A 164 14.85 11.41 -23.11
C ASP A 164 14.55 11.71 -21.63
N VAL A 165 13.88 10.78 -20.95
CA VAL A 165 13.59 10.87 -19.51
C VAL A 165 14.25 9.73 -18.78
N PHE A 166 15.10 10.06 -17.81
CA PHE A 166 15.79 9.12 -16.94
C PHE A 166 15.18 9.13 -15.54
N ARG A 167 15.05 7.95 -14.94
CA ARG A 167 14.57 7.77 -13.57
C ARG A 167 15.53 6.85 -12.82
N GLU A 168 15.79 7.18 -11.57
CA GLU A 168 16.59 6.36 -10.66
C GLU A 168 16.17 6.64 -9.23
N ALA A 169 15.83 5.58 -8.50
CA ALA A 169 15.59 5.63 -7.06
C ALA A 169 16.08 4.34 -6.40
N ASN A 170 16.36 4.43 -5.09
CA ASN A 170 16.55 3.26 -4.25
C ASN A 170 15.18 2.72 -3.82
N ILE A 171 14.91 1.43 -4.04
CA ILE A 171 13.61 0.83 -3.76
C ILE A 171 13.27 0.85 -2.26
N ASN A 172 14.28 0.69 -1.38
CA ASN A 172 14.06 0.73 0.05
C ASN A 172 13.68 2.14 0.49
N SER A 173 14.30 3.18 -0.08
CA SER A 173 13.90 4.58 0.18
C SER A 173 12.46 4.86 -0.25
N LEU A 174 12.07 4.42 -1.46
CA LEU A 174 10.69 4.56 -1.94
C LEU A 174 9.67 3.89 -1.01
N ILE A 175 10.01 2.69 -0.51
CA ILE A 175 9.18 1.95 0.45
C ILE A 175 9.10 2.71 1.78
N SER A 176 10.23 3.13 2.35
CA SER A 176 10.25 3.85 3.63
C SER A 176 9.47 5.16 3.57
N GLU A 177 9.54 5.91 2.47
CA GLU A 177 8.74 7.12 2.27
C GLU A 177 7.24 6.82 2.24
N TRP A 178 6.85 5.73 1.58
CA TRP A 178 5.46 5.27 1.60
C TRP A 178 5.02 4.82 2.99
N ASP A 179 5.86 4.10 3.72
CA ASP A 179 5.57 3.60 5.07
C ASP A 179 5.24 4.75 6.02
N LEU A 180 6.00 5.85 5.95
CA LEU A 180 5.72 7.06 6.74
C LEU A 180 4.33 7.66 6.42
N VAL A 181 3.94 7.69 5.14
CA VAL A 181 2.62 8.19 4.74
C VAL A 181 1.53 7.23 5.22
N LEU A 182 1.72 5.93 5.01
CA LEU A 182 0.78 4.88 5.38
C LEU A 182 0.53 4.87 6.89
N GLU A 183 1.58 4.98 7.70
CA GLU A 183 1.51 4.99 9.17
C GLU A 183 0.64 6.15 9.66
N ARG A 184 0.87 7.36 9.14
CA ARG A 184 0.03 8.53 9.46
C ARG A 184 -1.44 8.29 9.10
N GLN A 185 -1.72 7.68 7.96
CA GLN A 185 -3.11 7.42 7.55
C GLN A 185 -3.77 6.33 8.39
N LEU A 186 -3.03 5.27 8.73
CA LEU A 186 -3.51 4.19 9.59
C LEU A 186 -3.75 4.68 11.02
N ALA A 187 -2.94 5.59 11.54
CA ALA A 187 -3.17 6.22 12.83
C ALA A 187 -4.52 6.96 12.88
N LEU A 188 -4.87 7.71 11.83
CA LEU A 188 -6.18 8.38 11.72
C LEU A 188 -7.34 7.37 11.65
N ILE A 189 -7.14 6.24 10.96
CA ILE A 189 -8.14 5.16 10.88
C ILE A 189 -8.31 4.49 12.25
N ALA A 190 -7.21 4.16 12.92
CA ALA A 190 -7.20 3.59 14.26
C ALA A 190 -7.88 4.52 15.26
N GLU A 191 -7.56 5.81 15.24
CA GLU A 191 -8.21 6.82 16.08
C GLU A 191 -9.73 6.82 15.87
N LYS A 192 -10.20 6.78 14.62
CA LYS A 192 -11.62 6.77 14.29
C LYS A 192 -12.35 5.52 14.80
N LEU A 193 -11.71 4.35 14.70
CA LEU A 193 -12.34 3.06 15.01
C LEU A 193 -12.20 2.70 16.49
N LEU A 194 -11.02 2.91 17.08
CA LEU A 194 -10.69 2.48 18.44
C LEU A 194 -11.15 3.52 19.49
N ASN A 195 -11.17 4.82 19.19
CA ASN A 195 -11.75 5.78 20.14
C ASN A 195 -13.29 5.65 20.25
N LYS A 196 -13.96 5.13 19.21
CA LYS A 196 -15.37 4.75 19.31
C LYS A 196 -15.59 3.59 20.29
N LYS A 197 -14.66 2.63 20.35
CA LYS A 197 -14.72 1.51 21.30
C LYS A 197 -14.77 2.00 22.75
N HIS A 198 -13.89 2.93 23.12
CA HIS A 198 -13.83 3.47 24.50
C HIS A 198 -15.06 4.30 24.91
N ASN A 199 -15.77 4.90 23.96
CA ASN A 199 -16.99 5.67 24.25
C ASN A 199 -18.27 4.82 24.27
N ASN A 200 -18.21 3.57 23.78
CA ASN A 200 -19.34 2.64 23.73
C ASN A 200 -19.22 1.49 24.76
N THR A 201 -18.22 1.53 25.65
CA THR A 201 -18.13 0.60 26.78
C THR A 201 -18.98 1.17 27.93
N PRO A 202 -20.01 0.45 28.44
CA PRO A 202 -20.87 0.93 29.53
C PRO A 202 -20.14 1.09 30.86
#